data_AF-A0A956FA75-F1
#
_entry.id   AF-A0A956FA75-F1
#
_cell.length_a   1.000
_cell.length_b   1.000
_cell.length_c   1.000
_cell.angle_alpha   90.00
_cell.angle_beta   90.00
_cell.angle_gamma   90.00
#
_symmetry.space_group_name_H-M   'P 1'
#
loop_
_entity.id
_entity.type
_entity.pdbx_description
1 polymer ?
#
loop_
_entity_poly.entity_id
_entity_poly.type
_entity_poly.pdbx_seq_one_letter_code
_entity_poly.pdbx_strand_id
1 'polypeptide(L)'
;MIRPSLPILLALANAIGGGCAARNVEPLDSGATSMEADPLDELRAIPDQIQAEVDLVLQPINDVDVVLDQLASLPHTLGVAEEPLRGMAARSVASSDPIAIELDLDTEAQAEVRAVLLLLQGIATDLRRTSARVESASAELVALGARATALVTTLTTHIQARLSSPSLTPNDQAALQAELDLVTTLAGDIEIAVAAAQQSVAALPTKGDQALERLTAAFTSEASASAG
;
A
#
# COMPACT_ATOMS: atom_id res chain seq x y z
N MET A 1 23.27 33.83 -24.60
CA MET A 1 22.23 33.71 -23.58
C MET A 1 20.93 33.27 -24.24
N ILE A 2 20.71 31.96 -24.37
CA ILE A 2 19.39 31.35 -24.63
C ILE A 2 19.48 29.95 -24.00
N ARG A 3 18.78 29.72 -22.88
CA ARG A 3 18.52 28.39 -22.34
C ARG A 3 17.11 28.00 -22.78
N PRO A 4 16.88 26.86 -23.47
CA PRO A 4 15.54 26.36 -23.65
C PRO A 4 15.07 25.73 -22.34
N SER A 5 13.96 26.25 -21.83
CA SER A 5 13.16 25.67 -20.76
C SER A 5 12.48 24.40 -21.28
N LEU A 6 12.78 23.26 -20.65
CA LEU A 6 11.97 22.05 -20.75
C LEU A 6 11.06 21.99 -19.52
N PRO A 7 9.73 21.83 -19.67
CA PRO A 7 8.86 21.43 -18.59
C PRO A 7 8.91 19.90 -18.45
N ILE A 8 9.52 19.39 -17.38
CA ILE A 8 9.31 18.00 -16.98
C ILE A 8 8.04 17.97 -16.14
N LEU A 9 7.01 17.32 -16.71
CA LEU A 9 5.76 16.98 -16.06
C LEU A 9 6.02 16.28 -14.72
N LEU A 10 5.69 16.96 -13.63
CA LEU A 10 5.53 16.37 -12.32
C LEU A 10 4.17 15.64 -12.28
N ALA A 11 4.16 14.34 -12.58
CA ALA A 11 3.06 13.46 -12.24
C ALA A 11 3.29 12.90 -10.82
N LEU A 12 3.20 13.76 -9.80
CA LEU A 12 2.98 13.34 -8.42
C LEU A 12 1.48 13.50 -8.12
N ALA A 13 0.71 12.47 -8.46
CA ALA A 13 -0.65 12.32 -7.97
C ALA A 13 -0.72 11.01 -7.17
N ASN A 14 -1.13 11.16 -5.92
CA ASN A 14 -1.52 10.14 -4.93
C ASN A 14 -0.40 9.50 -4.10
N ALA A 15 -0.04 10.20 -3.01
CA ALA A 15 0.17 9.58 -1.70
C ALA A 15 0.22 10.67 -0.61
N ILE A 16 -0.93 11.27 -0.28
CA ILE A 16 -1.10 11.99 0.99
C ILE A 16 -2.21 11.26 1.74
N GLY A 17 -1.83 10.63 2.86
CA GLY A 17 -2.76 9.99 3.76
C GLY A 17 -3.75 10.97 4.39
N GLY A 18 -5.02 10.56 4.43
CA GLY A 18 -6.01 10.95 5.43
C GLY A 18 -6.60 9.64 5.95
N GLY A 19 -6.55 9.32 7.25
CA GLY A 19 -7.08 10.17 8.31
C GLY A 19 -8.58 9.90 8.39
N CYS A 20 -8.96 9.03 9.33
CA CYS A 20 -10.33 8.57 9.62
C CYS A 20 -11.39 9.68 9.47
N ALA A 21 -12.37 9.46 8.59
CA ALA A 21 -13.61 10.22 8.58
C ALA A 21 -14.75 9.31 9.05
N ALA A 22 -15.28 9.62 10.23
CA ALA A 22 -16.51 9.06 10.77
C ALA A 22 -17.65 9.22 9.76
N ARG A 23 -18.24 8.12 9.31
CA ARG A 23 -19.51 8.12 8.59
C ARG A 23 -20.65 8.24 9.60
N ASN A 24 -21.13 9.45 9.83
CA ASN A 24 -22.50 9.66 10.29
C ASN A 24 -23.43 9.27 9.14
N VAL A 25 -24.17 8.18 9.30
CA VAL A 25 -25.30 7.83 8.43
C VAL A 25 -26.52 7.72 9.32
N GLU A 26 -27.41 8.69 9.20
CA GLU A 26 -28.81 8.55 9.58
C GLU A 26 -29.70 8.95 8.38
N PRO A 27 -30.93 8.41 8.34
CA PRO A 27 -31.34 7.59 7.22
C PRO A 27 -32.27 8.34 6.26
N LEU A 28 -32.20 7.98 4.98
CA LEU A 28 -33.28 8.24 4.04
C LEU A 28 -33.68 6.93 3.38
N ASP A 29 -34.77 6.38 3.92
CA ASP A 29 -35.63 5.42 3.26
C ASP A 29 -36.24 6.06 2.00
N SER A 30 -36.04 5.44 0.84
CA SER A 30 -37.13 5.08 -0.08
C SER A 30 -36.58 4.51 -1.39
N GLY A 31 -36.72 3.20 -1.55
CA GLY A 31 -37.08 2.59 -2.83
C GLY A 31 -36.09 2.68 -3.99
N ALA A 32 -34.87 2.18 -3.82
CA ALA A 32 -34.10 1.60 -4.91
C ALA A 32 -33.14 0.57 -4.30
N THR A 33 -33.35 -0.71 -4.61
CA THR A 33 -32.40 -1.79 -4.36
C THR A 33 -31.00 -1.32 -4.78
N SER A 34 -30.13 -1.05 -3.80
CA SER A 34 -28.69 -1.01 -4.09
C SER A 34 -28.37 -2.34 -4.74
N MET A 35 -27.79 -2.32 -5.94
CA MET A 35 -27.22 -3.53 -6.53
C MET A 35 -26.19 -4.08 -5.54
N GLU A 36 -26.58 -5.07 -4.74
CA GLU A 36 -25.65 -5.95 -4.06
C GLU A 36 -24.78 -6.56 -5.15
N ALA A 37 -23.46 -6.47 -4.97
CA ALA A 37 -22.51 -7.08 -5.89
C ALA A 37 -22.80 -8.59 -5.98
N ASP A 38 -22.58 -9.19 -7.15
CA ASP A 38 -22.72 -10.63 -7.33
C ASP A 38 -21.77 -11.35 -6.35
N PRO A 39 -22.25 -12.29 -5.49
CA PRO A 39 -21.40 -13.01 -4.55
C PRO A 39 -20.20 -13.72 -5.21
N LEU A 40 -20.31 -14.12 -6.48
CA LEU A 40 -19.19 -14.70 -7.22
C LEU A 40 -18.13 -13.66 -7.57
N ASP A 41 -18.54 -12.43 -7.92
CA ASP A 41 -17.61 -11.33 -8.17
C ASP A 41 -16.93 -10.88 -6.89
N GLU A 42 -17.64 -10.87 -5.76
CA GLU A 42 -17.02 -10.63 -4.45
C GLU A 42 -15.97 -11.67 -4.11
N LEU A 43 -16.26 -12.96 -4.35
CA LEU A 43 -15.30 -14.05 -4.12
C LEU A 43 -14.06 -13.90 -5.00
N ARG A 44 -14.24 -13.53 -6.26
CA ARG A 44 -13.14 -13.29 -7.22
C ARG A 44 -12.26 -12.09 -6.86
N ALA A 45 -12.78 -11.12 -6.12
CA ALA A 45 -12.02 -9.93 -5.72
C ALA A 45 -11.15 -10.14 -4.47
N ILE A 46 -11.34 -11.24 -3.73
CA ILE A 46 -10.58 -11.49 -2.49
C ILE A 46 -9.07 -11.67 -2.73
N PRO A 47 -8.59 -12.38 -3.77
CA PRO A 47 -7.16 -12.46 -4.06
C PRO A 47 -6.48 -11.10 -4.22
N ASP A 48 -7.13 -10.15 -4.90
CA ASP A 48 -6.60 -8.80 -5.07
C ASP A 48 -6.57 -8.03 -3.74
N GLN A 49 -7.57 -8.22 -2.88
CA GLN A 49 -7.61 -7.63 -1.53
C GLN A 49 -6.48 -8.20 -0.65
N ILE A 50 -6.22 -9.52 -0.74
CA ILE A 50 -5.09 -10.16 -0.04
C ILE A 50 -3.76 -9.53 -0.48
N GLN A 51 -3.56 -9.35 -1.79
CA GLN A 51 -2.35 -8.74 -2.31
C GLN A 51 -2.20 -7.28 -1.86
N ALA A 52 -3.29 -6.51 -1.86
CA ALA A 52 -3.29 -5.13 -1.40
C ALA A 52 -2.84 -5.00 0.06
N GLU A 53 -3.30 -5.89 0.96
CA GLU A 53 -2.85 -5.89 2.36
C GLU A 53 -1.34 -6.15 2.50
N VAL A 54 -0.79 -7.08 1.69
CA VAL A 54 0.66 -7.35 1.68
C VAL A 54 1.44 -6.16 1.14
N ASP A 55 0.96 -5.55 0.06
CA ASP A 55 1.62 -4.41 -0.60
C ASP A 55 1.65 -3.17 0.31
N LEU A 56 0.57 -2.91 1.06
CA LEU A 56 0.50 -1.80 2.01
C LEU A 56 1.58 -1.87 3.10
N VAL A 57 1.96 -3.09 3.51
CA VAL A 57 3.03 -3.30 4.49
C VAL A 57 4.40 -3.22 3.83
N LEU A 58 4.55 -3.75 2.61
CA LEU A 58 5.82 -3.78 1.88
C LEU A 58 6.24 -2.43 1.31
N GLN A 59 5.30 -1.60 0.87
CA GLN A 59 5.58 -0.37 0.15
C GLN A 59 6.62 0.53 0.84
N PRO A 60 6.51 0.91 2.13
CA PRO A 60 7.51 1.77 2.76
C PRO A 60 8.91 1.17 2.82
N ILE A 61 9.04 -0.17 2.79
CA ILE A 61 10.33 -0.87 2.73
C ILE A 61 10.94 -0.70 1.34
N ASN A 62 10.13 -0.85 0.29
CA ASN A 62 10.59 -0.71 -1.10
C ASN A 62 10.90 0.75 -1.47
N ASP A 63 10.18 1.70 -0.87
CA ASP A 63 10.33 3.12 -1.16
C ASP A 63 11.64 3.73 -0.60
N VAL A 64 12.34 3.02 0.30
CA VAL A 64 13.63 3.48 0.85
C VAL A 64 14.67 3.71 -0.23
N ASP A 65 14.86 2.76 -1.15
CA ASP A 65 15.87 2.90 -2.20
C ASP A 65 15.53 4.04 -3.16
N VAL A 66 14.23 4.17 -3.48
CA VAL A 66 13.73 5.23 -4.36
C VAL A 66 13.99 6.62 -3.76
N VAL A 67 13.68 6.83 -2.47
CA VAL A 67 13.87 8.14 -1.84
C VAL A 67 15.35 8.46 -1.62
N LEU A 68 16.19 7.45 -1.35
CA LEU A 68 17.64 7.64 -1.23
C LEU A 68 18.26 8.07 -2.57
N ASP A 69 17.87 7.42 -3.68
CA ASP A 69 18.32 7.79 -5.02
C ASP A 69 17.87 9.20 -5.41
N GLN A 70 16.61 9.56 -5.11
CA GLN A 70 16.11 10.92 -5.34
C GLN A 70 16.94 11.95 -4.57
N LEU A 71 17.16 11.74 -3.27
CA LEU A 71 17.99 12.63 -2.44
C LEU A 71 19.43 12.75 -2.93
N ALA A 72 20.05 11.65 -3.35
CA ALA A 72 21.41 11.65 -3.87
C ALA A 72 21.55 12.45 -5.18
N SER A 73 20.47 12.57 -5.96
CA SER A 73 20.46 13.32 -7.22
C SER A 73 20.20 14.83 -7.06
N LEU A 74 19.60 15.26 -5.95
CA LEU A 74 19.22 16.66 -5.71
C LEU A 74 20.41 17.64 -5.70
N PRO A 75 21.57 17.35 -5.06
CA PRO A 75 22.71 18.25 -5.06
C PRO A 75 23.15 18.64 -6.48
N HIS A 76 23.24 17.64 -7.38
CA HIS A 76 23.63 17.85 -8.77
C HIS A 76 22.54 18.61 -9.55
N THR A 77 21.27 18.25 -9.35
CA THR A 77 20.15 18.82 -10.09
C THR A 77 19.93 20.30 -9.75
N LEU A 78 20.07 20.65 -8.46
CA LEU A 78 19.79 21.98 -7.93
C LEU A 78 21.05 22.84 -7.75
N GLY A 79 22.24 22.26 -7.93
CA GLY A 79 23.52 22.97 -7.74
C GLY A 79 23.79 23.36 -6.29
N VAL A 80 23.32 22.55 -5.33
CA VAL A 80 23.48 22.81 -3.89
C VAL A 80 24.49 21.86 -3.26
N ALA A 81 25.05 22.28 -2.12
CA ALA A 81 25.93 21.42 -1.34
C ALA A 81 25.16 20.24 -0.75
N GLU A 82 25.81 19.07 -0.70
CA GLU A 82 25.23 17.83 -0.19
C GLU A 82 25.03 17.87 1.34
N GLU A 83 26.01 18.42 2.07
CA GLU A 83 26.03 18.48 3.54
C GLU A 83 24.75 19.09 4.15
N PRO A 84 24.29 20.29 3.74
CA PRO A 84 23.03 20.85 4.23
C PRO A 84 21.79 20.02 3.90
N LEU A 85 21.72 19.43 2.69
CA LEU A 85 20.62 18.54 2.30
C LEU A 85 20.59 17.28 3.16
N ARG A 86 21.75 16.67 3.41
CA ARG A 86 21.90 15.52 4.31
C ARG A 86 21.49 15.86 5.74
N GLY A 87 21.87 17.03 6.25
CA GLY A 87 21.45 17.49 7.57
C GLY A 87 19.92 17.65 7.67
N MET A 88 19.29 18.21 6.63
CA MET A 88 17.82 18.28 6.55
C MET A 88 17.18 16.89 6.46
N ALA A 89 17.72 16.00 5.65
CA ALA A 89 17.23 14.63 5.51
C ALA A 89 17.32 13.85 6.85
N ALA A 90 18.45 13.96 7.57
CA ALA A 90 18.60 13.37 8.90
C ALA A 90 17.52 13.87 9.88
N ARG A 91 17.23 15.18 9.88
CA ARG A 91 16.14 15.75 10.68
C ARG A 91 14.77 15.22 10.26
N SER A 92 14.52 15.04 8.95
CA SER A 92 13.27 14.52 8.40
C SER A 92 13.02 13.08 8.79
N VAL A 93 14.09 12.26 8.83
CA VAL A 93 13.99 10.90 9.34
C VAL A 93 13.68 10.95 10.83
N ALA A 94 14.41 11.75 11.62
CA ALA A 94 14.32 11.75 13.08
C ALA A 94 13.02 12.36 13.65
N SER A 95 12.42 13.34 12.98
CA SER A 95 11.24 14.07 13.46
C SER A 95 10.03 13.91 12.54
N SER A 96 8.84 14.01 13.11
CA SER A 96 7.56 14.17 12.39
C SER A 96 7.19 15.63 12.14
N ASP A 97 7.98 16.59 12.63
CA ASP A 97 7.70 18.01 12.49
C ASP A 97 8.06 18.52 11.08
N PRO A 98 7.35 19.55 10.56
CA PRO A 98 7.71 20.17 9.30
C PRO A 98 9.15 20.71 9.30
N ILE A 99 9.89 20.42 8.23
CA ILE A 99 11.29 20.83 8.10
C ILE A 99 11.38 22.19 7.42
N ALA A 100 12.09 23.12 8.05
CA ALA A 100 12.46 24.39 7.42
C ALA A 100 13.54 24.15 6.35
N ILE A 101 13.35 24.75 5.17
CA ILE A 101 14.34 24.73 4.10
C ILE A 101 15.31 25.89 4.34
N GLU A 102 16.56 25.57 4.67
CA GLU A 102 17.60 26.53 5.03
C GLU A 102 18.57 26.80 3.86
N LEU A 103 18.12 26.52 2.63
CA LEU A 103 18.90 26.70 1.39
C LEU A 103 18.48 27.98 0.66
N ASP A 104 19.47 28.72 0.17
CA ASP A 104 19.25 29.85 -0.73
C ASP A 104 18.95 29.34 -2.14
N LEU A 105 17.67 29.03 -2.37
CA LEU A 105 17.12 28.47 -3.59
C LEU A 105 15.93 29.31 -4.04
N ASP A 106 15.63 29.29 -5.33
CA ASP A 106 14.36 29.83 -5.81
C ASP A 106 13.16 29.01 -5.27
N THR A 107 11.97 29.57 -5.40
CA THR A 107 10.75 29.00 -4.83
C THR A 107 10.43 27.61 -5.38
N GLU A 108 10.77 27.34 -6.65
CA GLU A 108 10.50 26.05 -7.29
C GLU A 108 11.45 24.98 -6.75
N ALA A 109 12.75 25.27 -6.70
CA ALA A 109 13.74 24.38 -6.12
C ALA A 109 13.50 24.13 -4.61
N GLN A 110 13.06 25.14 -3.85
CA GLN A 110 12.66 24.92 -2.44
C GLN A 110 11.45 23.98 -2.31
N ALA A 111 10.48 24.07 -3.23
CA ALA A 111 9.32 23.20 -3.23
C ALA A 111 9.71 21.75 -3.54
N GLU A 112 10.62 21.53 -4.48
CA GLU A 112 11.16 20.20 -4.80
C GLU A 112 11.89 19.58 -3.60
N VAL A 113 12.82 20.31 -2.97
CA VAL A 113 13.52 19.83 -1.77
C VAL A 113 12.53 19.50 -0.66
N ARG A 114 11.54 20.36 -0.43
CA ARG A 114 10.49 20.11 0.58
C ARG A 114 9.68 18.85 0.25
N ALA A 115 9.31 18.63 -1.01
CA ALA A 115 8.55 17.46 -1.42
C ALA A 115 9.32 16.16 -1.12
N VAL A 116 10.61 16.11 -1.46
CA VAL A 116 11.45 14.94 -1.19
C VAL A 116 11.66 14.73 0.32
N LEU A 117 11.88 15.80 1.09
CA LEU A 117 12.03 15.71 2.55
C LEU A 117 10.73 15.27 3.26
N LEU A 118 9.56 15.64 2.74
CA LEU A 118 8.27 15.16 3.23
C LEU A 118 8.03 13.70 2.86
N LEU A 119 8.40 13.28 1.64
CA LEU A 119 8.35 11.88 1.24
C LEU A 119 9.23 11.02 2.16
N LEU A 120 10.48 11.45 2.39
CA LEU A 120 11.41 10.80 3.31
C LEU A 120 10.84 10.66 4.73
N GLN A 121 10.23 11.73 5.25
CA GLN A 121 9.58 11.74 6.57
C GLN A 121 8.39 10.78 6.63
N GLY A 122 7.58 10.73 5.57
CA GLY A 122 6.46 9.79 5.42
C GLY A 122 6.94 8.34 5.47
N ILE A 123 7.96 8.01 4.66
CA ILE A 123 8.58 6.68 4.64
C ILE A 123 9.14 6.32 6.02
N ALA A 124 9.89 7.20 6.67
CA ALA A 124 10.45 6.94 8.00
C ALA A 124 9.35 6.71 9.06
N THR A 125 8.25 7.47 9.00
CA THR A 125 7.08 7.28 9.87
C THR A 125 6.42 5.93 9.63
N ASP A 126 6.26 5.57 8.36
CA ASP A 126 5.61 4.33 7.96
C ASP A 126 6.44 3.10 8.31
N LEU A 127 7.76 3.17 8.15
CA LEU A 127 8.69 2.12 8.58
C LEU A 127 8.61 1.87 10.08
N ARG A 128 8.54 2.92 10.91
CA ARG A 128 8.32 2.78 12.37
C ARG A 128 6.99 2.13 12.73
N ARG A 129 6.00 2.24 11.84
CA ARG A 129 4.67 1.66 12.01
C ARG A 129 4.54 0.28 11.39
N THR A 130 5.59 -0.29 10.81
CA THR A 130 5.55 -1.58 10.12
C THR A 130 4.95 -2.67 11.01
N SER A 131 5.36 -2.79 12.27
CA SER A 131 4.81 -3.80 13.20
C SER A 131 3.29 -3.65 13.38
N ALA A 132 2.80 -2.43 13.60
CA ALA A 132 1.37 -2.17 13.74
C ALA A 132 0.60 -2.43 12.43
N ARG A 133 1.22 -2.16 11.27
CA ARG A 133 0.65 -2.48 9.96
C ARG A 133 0.57 -3.99 9.73
N VAL A 134 1.59 -4.74 10.13
CA VAL A 134 1.59 -6.21 10.05
C VAL A 134 0.49 -6.81 10.94
N GLU A 135 0.29 -6.29 12.14
CA GLU A 135 -0.83 -6.71 13.00
C GLU A 135 -2.18 -6.45 12.34
N SER A 136 -2.38 -5.25 11.78
CA SER A 136 -3.61 -4.88 11.07
C SER A 136 -3.84 -5.76 9.84
N ALA A 137 -2.82 -5.92 8.98
CA ALA A 137 -2.89 -6.73 7.77
C ALA A 137 -3.15 -8.20 8.11
N SER A 138 -2.53 -8.73 9.17
CA SER A 138 -2.77 -10.11 9.62
C SER A 138 -4.23 -10.33 10.03
N ALA A 139 -4.83 -9.35 10.73
CA ALA A 139 -6.24 -9.40 11.09
C ALA A 139 -7.16 -9.33 9.86
N GLU A 140 -6.86 -8.45 8.91
CA GLU A 140 -7.64 -8.31 7.67
C GLU A 140 -7.54 -9.57 6.80
N LEU A 141 -6.36 -10.17 6.68
CA LEU A 141 -6.17 -11.46 5.97
C LEU A 141 -7.04 -12.58 6.57
N VAL A 142 -7.17 -12.63 7.90
CA VAL A 142 -8.10 -13.56 8.56
C VAL A 142 -9.55 -13.24 8.23
N ALA A 143 -9.92 -11.95 8.24
CA ALA A 143 -11.27 -11.51 7.88
C ALA A 143 -11.62 -11.85 6.43
N LEU A 144 -10.69 -11.66 5.48
CA LEU A 144 -10.83 -12.03 4.08
C LEU A 144 -11.04 -13.54 3.90
N GLY A 145 -10.28 -14.37 4.62
CA GLY A 145 -10.49 -15.83 4.62
C GLY A 145 -11.86 -16.24 5.16
N ALA A 146 -12.32 -15.60 6.24
CA ALA A 146 -13.65 -15.84 6.80
C ALA A 146 -14.76 -15.40 5.82
N ARG A 147 -14.59 -14.25 5.16
CA ARG A 147 -15.53 -13.75 4.14
C ARG A 147 -15.59 -14.69 2.94
N ALA A 148 -14.45 -15.18 2.45
CA ALA A 148 -14.39 -16.16 1.37
C ALA A 148 -15.18 -17.43 1.73
N THR A 149 -14.99 -17.95 2.95
CA THR A 149 -15.72 -19.12 3.46
C THR A 149 -17.24 -18.90 3.46
N ALA A 150 -17.69 -17.71 3.88
CA ALA A 150 -19.11 -17.36 3.88
C ALA A 150 -19.70 -17.24 2.47
N LEU A 151 -18.96 -16.64 1.54
CA LEU A 151 -19.35 -16.51 0.13
C LEU A 151 -19.43 -17.87 -0.56
N VAL A 152 -18.42 -18.73 -0.38
CA VAL A 152 -18.38 -20.10 -0.91
C VAL A 152 -19.56 -20.92 -0.41
N THR A 153 -19.89 -20.81 0.88
CA THR A 153 -21.05 -21.50 1.47
C THR A 153 -22.36 -21.04 0.83
N THR A 154 -22.52 -19.72 0.67
CA THR A 154 -23.71 -19.12 0.05
C THR A 154 -23.87 -19.55 -1.41
N LEU A 155 -22.80 -19.43 -2.21
CA LEU A 155 -22.78 -19.79 -3.62
C LEU A 155 -23.04 -21.29 -3.81
N THR A 156 -22.36 -22.15 -3.04
CA THR A 156 -22.55 -23.60 -3.10
C THR A 156 -23.99 -23.99 -2.79
N THR A 157 -24.56 -23.43 -1.72
CA THR A 157 -25.96 -23.69 -1.34
C THR A 157 -26.93 -23.26 -2.44
N HIS A 158 -26.72 -22.07 -3.00
CA HIS A 158 -27.55 -21.54 -4.09
C HIS A 158 -27.47 -22.40 -5.36
N ILE A 159 -26.26 -22.78 -5.78
CA ILE A 159 -26.03 -23.61 -6.96
C ILE A 159 -26.63 -25.01 -6.77
N GLN A 160 -26.45 -25.64 -5.61
CA GLN A 160 -27.03 -26.95 -5.30
C GLN A 160 -28.56 -26.93 -5.27
N ALA A 161 -29.16 -25.87 -4.74
CA ALA A 161 -30.61 -25.69 -4.78
C ALA A 161 -31.13 -25.61 -6.23
N ARG A 162 -30.41 -24.91 -7.11
CA ARG A 162 -30.74 -24.84 -8.54
C ARG A 162 -30.54 -26.17 -9.25
N LEU A 163 -29.44 -26.89 -8.98
CA LEU A 163 -29.16 -28.22 -9.54
C LEU A 163 -30.25 -29.25 -9.19
N SER A 164 -30.94 -29.07 -8.06
CA SER A 164 -32.03 -29.94 -7.62
C SER A 164 -33.37 -29.65 -8.33
N SER A 165 -33.43 -28.65 -9.22
CA SER A 165 -34.66 -28.28 -9.92
C SER A 165 -35.08 -29.35 -10.93
N PRO A 166 -36.34 -29.84 -10.90
CA PRO A 166 -36.81 -30.89 -11.81
C PRO A 166 -36.96 -30.43 -13.28
N SER A 167 -36.88 -29.13 -13.54
CA SER A 167 -37.02 -28.53 -14.88
C SER A 167 -35.69 -28.18 -15.55
N LEU A 168 -34.55 -28.55 -14.95
CA LEU A 168 -33.25 -28.17 -15.45
C LEU A 168 -32.90 -28.92 -16.74
N THR A 169 -32.39 -28.20 -17.74
CA THR A 169 -31.88 -28.85 -18.97
C THR A 169 -30.48 -29.43 -18.74
N PRO A 170 -30.04 -30.42 -19.54
CA PRO A 170 -28.68 -30.95 -19.42
C PRO A 170 -27.58 -29.88 -19.60
N ASN A 171 -27.81 -28.88 -20.45
CA ASN A 171 -26.85 -27.79 -20.66
C ASN A 171 -26.76 -26.87 -19.45
N ASP A 172 -27.90 -26.51 -18.85
CA ASP A 172 -27.93 -25.69 -17.63
C ASP A 172 -27.32 -26.44 -16.45
N GLN A 173 -27.51 -27.76 -16.38
CA GLN A 173 -26.88 -28.62 -15.38
C GLN A 173 -25.35 -28.58 -15.50
N ALA A 174 -24.82 -28.71 -16.71
CA ALA A 174 -23.39 -28.64 -16.96
C ALA A 174 -22.81 -27.26 -16.59
N ALA A 175 -23.53 -26.17 -16.91
CA ALA A 175 -23.12 -24.82 -16.55
C ALA A 175 -23.08 -24.60 -15.03
N LEU A 176 -24.11 -25.04 -14.30
CA LEU A 176 -24.14 -24.96 -12.84
C LEU A 176 -23.06 -25.82 -12.18
N GLN A 177 -22.75 -27.00 -12.74
CA GLN A 177 -21.65 -27.82 -12.24
C GLN A 177 -20.31 -27.11 -12.45
N ALA A 178 -20.08 -26.50 -13.61
CA ALA A 178 -18.86 -25.73 -13.87
C ALA A 178 -18.74 -24.51 -12.94
N GLU A 179 -19.85 -23.87 -12.60
CA GLU A 179 -19.88 -22.77 -11.62
C GLU A 179 -19.53 -23.28 -10.21
N LEU A 180 -20.06 -24.43 -9.80
CA LEU A 180 -19.72 -25.06 -8.51
C LEU A 180 -18.24 -25.44 -8.43
N ASP A 181 -17.70 -25.99 -9.52
CA ASP A 181 -16.29 -26.36 -9.63
C ASP A 181 -15.41 -25.10 -9.51
N LEU A 182 -15.77 -24.01 -10.21
CA LEU A 182 -15.09 -22.72 -10.10
C LEU A 182 -15.09 -22.17 -8.67
N VAL A 183 -16.25 -22.17 -8.00
CA VAL A 183 -16.37 -21.71 -6.60
C VAL A 183 -15.45 -22.51 -5.69
N THR A 184 -15.37 -23.82 -5.89
CA THR A 184 -14.50 -24.71 -5.10
C THR A 184 -13.02 -24.45 -5.37
N THR A 185 -12.63 -24.21 -6.63
CA THR A 185 -11.27 -23.81 -6.99
C THR A 185 -10.89 -22.47 -6.36
N LEU A 186 -11.74 -21.45 -6.48
CA LEU A 186 -11.50 -20.14 -5.87
C LEU A 186 -11.36 -20.24 -4.35
N ALA A 187 -12.15 -21.08 -3.69
CA ALA A 187 -12.04 -21.32 -2.26
C ALA A 187 -10.64 -21.81 -1.86
N GLY A 188 -10.13 -22.82 -2.57
CA GLY A 188 -8.79 -23.38 -2.33
C GLY A 188 -7.68 -22.38 -2.63
N ASP A 189 -7.78 -21.66 -3.74
CA ASP A 189 -6.79 -20.64 -4.12
C ASP A 189 -6.72 -19.51 -3.09
N ILE A 190 -7.87 -19.05 -2.58
CA ILE A 190 -7.93 -18.03 -1.54
C ILE A 190 -7.34 -18.54 -0.22
N GLU A 191 -7.63 -19.77 0.19
CA GLU A 191 -7.03 -20.35 1.41
C GLU A 191 -5.50 -20.38 1.33
N ILE A 192 -4.96 -20.80 0.18
CA ILE A 192 -3.52 -20.81 -0.08
C ILE A 192 -2.96 -19.38 -0.06
N ALA A 193 -3.64 -18.43 -0.72
CA ALA A 193 -3.22 -17.05 -0.78
C ALA A 193 -3.19 -16.37 0.59
N VAL A 194 -4.20 -16.58 1.44
CA VAL A 194 -4.23 -16.07 2.82
C VAL A 194 -3.06 -16.62 3.62
N ALA A 195 -2.82 -17.94 3.56
CA ALA A 195 -1.73 -18.57 4.31
C ALA A 195 -0.34 -18.04 3.85
N ALA A 196 -0.14 -17.91 2.53
CA ALA A 196 1.08 -17.34 1.97
C ALA A 196 1.27 -15.88 2.37
N ALA A 197 0.20 -15.07 2.33
CA ALA A 197 0.23 -13.67 2.73
C ALA A 197 0.57 -13.52 4.23
N GLN A 198 -0.03 -14.32 5.11
CA GLN A 198 0.29 -14.33 6.54
C GLN A 198 1.76 -14.65 6.81
N GLN A 199 2.30 -15.64 6.10
CA GLN A 199 3.72 -15.97 6.20
C GLN A 199 4.61 -14.83 5.70
N SER A 200 4.22 -14.17 4.60
CA SER A 200 4.95 -13.03 4.03
C SER A 200 4.99 -11.86 5.01
N VAL A 201 3.85 -11.44 5.55
CA VAL A 201 3.76 -10.26 6.43
C VAL A 201 4.46 -10.49 7.78
N ALA A 202 4.51 -11.72 8.28
CA ALA A 202 5.16 -12.04 9.56
C ALA A 202 6.66 -11.70 9.59
N ALA A 203 7.34 -11.72 8.44
CA ALA A 203 8.77 -11.37 8.34
C ALA A 203 9.03 -9.87 8.13
N LEU A 204 7.99 -9.07 7.85
CA LEU A 204 8.14 -7.67 7.49
C LEU A 204 8.53 -6.73 8.64
N PRO A 205 8.19 -6.96 9.92
CA PRO A 205 8.67 -6.08 11.00
C PRO A 205 10.19 -5.96 11.02
N THR A 206 10.90 -7.09 10.95
CA THR A 206 12.37 -7.10 10.90
C THR A 206 12.92 -6.39 9.67
N LYS A 207 12.28 -6.57 8.50
CA LYS A 207 12.69 -5.86 7.27
C LYS A 207 12.43 -4.35 7.38
N GLY A 208 11.34 -3.95 8.01
CA GLY A 208 11.02 -2.55 8.31
C GLY A 208 12.08 -1.91 9.21
N ASP A 209 12.49 -2.60 10.26
CA ASP A 209 13.56 -2.15 11.16
C ASP A 209 14.89 -2.00 10.42
N GLN A 210 15.26 -2.99 9.60
CA GLN A 210 16.47 -2.95 8.77
C GLN A 210 16.43 -1.81 7.74
N ALA A 211 15.27 -1.57 7.13
CA ALA A 211 15.08 -0.48 6.18
C ALA A 211 15.17 0.89 6.87
N LEU A 212 14.63 1.03 8.08
CA LEU A 212 14.76 2.26 8.87
C LEU A 212 16.20 2.50 9.33
N GLU A 213 16.92 1.44 9.73
CA GLU A 213 18.33 1.51 10.08
C GLU A 213 19.16 1.99 8.89
N ARG A 214 18.96 1.38 7.71
CA ARG A 214 19.61 1.80 6.46
C ARG A 214 19.31 3.26 6.12
N LEU A 215 18.04 3.66 6.20
CA LEU A 215 17.60 5.04 5.94
C LEU A 215 18.29 6.02 6.89
N THR A 216 18.43 5.67 8.17
CA THR A 216 19.11 6.50 9.18
C THR A 216 20.62 6.55 8.97
N ALA A 217 21.24 5.42 8.62
CA ALA A 217 22.68 5.31 8.39
C ALA A 217 23.13 6.13 7.16
N ALA A 218 22.29 6.23 6.14
CA ALA A 218 22.54 7.03 4.94
C ALA A 218 22.81 8.52 5.25
N PHE A 219 22.33 9.03 6.39
CA PHE A 219 22.46 10.44 6.75
C PHE A 219 23.30 10.72 8.00
N THR A 220 23.84 9.68 8.65
CA THR A 220 24.65 9.83 9.89
C THR A 220 26.13 9.43 9.73
N SER A 221 26.50 8.76 8.63
CA SER A 221 27.82 8.09 8.49
C SER A 221 29.04 8.98 8.18
N GLU A 222 28.89 10.30 7.97
CA GLU A 222 30.04 11.20 7.75
C GLU A 222 30.48 12.03 8.96
N ALA A 223 29.76 12.00 10.09
CA ALA A 223 30.16 12.75 11.29
C ALA A 223 31.42 12.20 12.00
N SER A 224 32.00 11.08 11.53
CA SER A 224 33.17 10.43 12.16
C SER A 224 34.44 10.37 11.28
N ALA A 225 34.40 10.88 10.03
CA ALA A 225 35.57 10.81 9.14
C ALA A 225 36.44 12.09 9.11
N SER A 226 36.03 13.18 9.77
CA SER A 226 36.77 14.46 9.80
C SER A 226 37.50 14.74 11.13
N ALA A 227 37.70 13.72 11.98
CA ALA A 227 38.43 13.83 13.25
C ALA A 227 39.77 13.07 13.26
N GLY A 228 40.28 12.65 12.09
CA GLY A 228 41.56 11.97 11.92
C GLY A 228 42.62 12.86 11.30
#